data_AF-A0A7Z0QIM8-F1
#
_entry.id   AF-A0A7Z0QIM8-F1
#
_cell.length_a   1.000
_cell.length_b   1.000
_cell.length_c   1.000
_cell.angle_alpha   90.00
_cell.angle_beta   90.00
_cell.angle_gamma   90.00
#
_symmetry.space_group_name_H-M   'P 1'
#
loop_
_entity.id
_entity.type
_entity.pdbx_description
1 polymer ?
#
loop_
_entity_poly.entity_id
_entity_poly.type
_entity_poly.pdbx_seq_one_letter_code
_entity_poly.pdbx_strand_id
1 'polypeptide(L)' 'MVNIGKWYDPISERWIAPRESRLEEKSSHASENHVLELQRTIEVQRIWRALVDCCARD' A
#
# COMPACT_ATOMS: atom_id res chain seq x y z
N MET A 1 -21.24 29.63 -9.95
CA MET A 1 -19.89 29.47 -9.34
C MET A 1 -19.24 28.24 -9.96
N VAL A 2 -18.22 28.42 -10.78
CA VAL A 2 -17.51 27.30 -11.41
C VAL A 2 -16.60 26.69 -10.34
N ASN A 3 -16.86 25.43 -9.96
CA ASN A 3 -16.13 24.68 -8.93
C ASN A 3 -14.75 24.22 -9.46
N ILE A 4 -13.94 25.16 -9.96
CA ILE A 4 -12.61 24.89 -10.50
C ILE A 4 -11.76 24.31 -9.37
N GLY A 5 -11.34 23.05 -9.55
CA GLY A 5 -10.51 22.33 -8.59
C GLY A 5 -11.23 21.34 -7.69
N LYS A 6 -12.57 21.28 -7.67
CA LYS A 6 -13.30 20.22 -6.94
C LYS A 6 -13.57 19.02 -7.84
N TRP A 7 -13.49 17.82 -7.27
CA TRP A 7 -13.76 16.57 -7.96
C TRP A 7 -15.10 16.02 -7.48
N TYR A 8 -15.93 15.50 -8.38
CA TYR A 8 -17.17 14.84 -8.01
C TYR A 8 -16.92 13.35 -7.76
N ASP A 9 -17.30 12.85 -6.58
CA ASP A 9 -17.24 11.43 -6.23
C ASP A 9 -18.64 10.80 -6.35
N PRO A 10 -18.87 9.91 -7.34
CA PRO A 10 -20.16 9.24 -7.52
C PRO A 10 -20.43 8.14 -6.49
N ILE A 11 -19.42 7.61 -5.80
CA ILE A 11 -19.61 6.59 -4.76
C ILE A 11 -20.29 7.21 -3.54
N SER A 12 -19.93 8.46 -3.24
CA SER A 12 -20.43 9.20 -2.09
C SER A 12 -21.42 10.33 -2.43
N GLU A 13 -21.75 10.50 -3.71
CA GLU A 13 -22.58 11.57 -4.26
C GLU A 13 -22.21 12.99 -3.78
N ARG A 14 -20.91 13.29 -3.63
CA ARG A 14 -20.43 14.57 -3.07
C ARG A 14 -19.26 15.18 -3.82
N TRP A 15 -19.14 16.50 -3.70
CA TRP A 15 -17.98 17.24 -4.17
C TRP A 15 -16.83 17.17 -3.16
N ILE A 16 -15.66 16.71 -3.60
CA ILE A 16 -14.42 16.63 -2.83
C ILE A 16 -13.52 17.81 -3.21
N ALA A 17 -13.11 18.59 -2.20
CA ALA A 17 -12.09 19.61 -2.38
C ALA A 17 -10.69 18.99 -2.30
N PRO A 18 -9.68 19.49 -3.06
CA PRO A 18 -8.30 19.08 -2.89
C PRO A 18 -7.90 19.28 -1.42
N ARG A 19 -7.24 18.29 -0.84
CA ARG A 19 -6.73 18.41 0.53
C ARG A 19 -5.76 19.59 0.58
N GLU A 20 -5.99 20.53 1.49
CA GLU A 20 -5.02 21.58 1.78
C GLU A 20 -3.68 20.94 2.10
N SER A 21 -2.60 21.48 1.53
CA SER A 21 -1.23 21.02 1.73
C SER A 21 -0.80 21.30 3.17
N ARG A 22 -1.37 20.57 4.13
CA ARG A 22 -0.78 20.44 5.46
C ARG A 22 0.57 19.78 5.24
N LEU A 23 1.62 20.53 5.58
CA LEU A 23 2.99 20.04 5.72
C LEU A 23 2.94 18.60 6.18
N GLU A 24 3.45 17.70 5.34
CA GLU A 24 3.43 16.26 5.59
C GLU A 24 3.92 16.01 7.02
N GLU A 25 3.01 15.60 7.90
CA GLU A 25 3.39 14.90 9.11
C GLU A 25 4.22 13.70 8.64
N LYS A 26 5.46 13.59 9.12
CA LYS A 26 6.39 12.52 8.74
C LYS A 26 5.73 11.16 8.97
N SER A 27 5.17 10.66 7.87
CA SER A 27 4.85 9.29 7.47
C SER A 27 4.87 8.22 8.57
N SER A 28 3.69 7.89 9.08
CA SER A 28 3.40 6.57 9.66
C SER A 28 3.48 5.44 8.61
N HIS A 29 3.43 5.76 7.32
CA HIS A 29 3.52 4.80 6.22
C HIS A 29 4.89 4.11 6.10
N ALA A 30 5.97 4.70 6.59
CA ALA A 30 7.29 4.05 6.58
C ALA A 30 7.29 2.76 7.41
N SER A 31 6.56 2.76 8.55
CA SER A 31 6.44 1.58 9.42
C SER A 31 5.56 0.49 8.80
N GLU A 32 4.44 0.88 8.19
CA GLU A 32 3.54 -0.07 7.50
C GLU A 32 4.24 -0.74 6.31
N ASN A 33 4.98 0.03 5.52
CA ASN A 33 5.78 -0.52 4.42
C ASN A 33 6.86 -1.50 4.92
N HIS A 34 7.50 -1.22 6.05
CA HIS A 34 8.51 -2.11 6.60
C HIS A 34 7.94 -3.47 7.04
N VAL A 35 6.74 -3.48 7.64
CA VAL A 35 6.03 -4.72 8.00
C VAL A 35 5.66 -5.54 6.77
N LEU A 36 5.18 -4.87 5.70
CA LEU A 36 4.83 -5.53 4.44
C LEU A 36 6.06 -6.13 3.74
N GLU A 37 7.20 -5.42 3.75
CA GLU A 37 8.47 -5.91 3.19
C GLU A 37 9.04 -7.10 3.99
N LEU A 38 8.91 -7.07 5.32
CA LEU A 38 9.29 -8.20 6.17
C LEU A 38 8.43 -9.43 5.85
N GLN A 39 7.12 -9.26 5.75
CA GLN A 39 6.19 -10.34 5.41
C GLN A 39 6.50 -10.94 4.03
N ARG A 40 6.77 -10.09 3.03
CA ARG A 40 7.21 -10.53 1.69
C ARG A 40 8.48 -11.37 1.77
N THR A 41 9.47 -10.94 2.53
CA THR A 41 10.76 -11.64 2.67
C THR A 41 10.57 -13.02 3.30
N ILE A 42 9.72 -13.12 4.32
CA ILE A 42 9.38 -14.40 4.97
C ILE A 42 8.73 -15.35 3.96
N GLU A 43 7.73 -14.90 3.19
CA GLU A 43 7.05 -15.74 2.21
C GLU A 43 7.98 -16.22 1.09
N VAL A 44 8.86 -15.35 0.58
CA VAL A 44 9.86 -15.74 -0.42
C VAL A 44 10.77 -16.85 0.11
N GLN A 45 11.25 -16.74 1.35
CA GLN A 45 12.08 -17.78 1.97
C GLN A 45 11.33 -19.09 2.16
N ARG A 46 10.05 -19.03 2.56
CA ARG A 46 9.19 -20.22 2.73
C ARG A 46 8.99 -20.96 1.41
N ILE A 47 8.66 -20.23 0.34
CA ILE A 47 8.46 -20.79 -1.00
C ILE A 47 9.77 -21.40 -1.51
N TRP A 48 10.88 -20.69 -1.37
CA TRP A 48 12.20 -21.20 -1.77
C TRP A 48 12.53 -22.52 -1.08
N ARG A 49 12.33 -22.61 0.25
CA ARG A 49 12.54 -23.84 1.01
C ARG A 49 11.71 -24.98 0.46
N ALA A 50 10.41 -24.75 0.24
CA ALA A 50 9.49 -25.77 -0.28
C ALA A 50 9.92 -26.28 -1.66
N LEU A 51 10.36 -25.39 -2.55
CA LEU A 51 10.86 -25.77 -3.88
C LEU A 51 12.13 -26.63 -3.77
N VAL A 52 13.09 -26.20 -2.95
CA VAL A 52 14.34 -26.95 -2.73
C VAL A 52 14.05 -28.32 -2.12
N ASP A 53 13.19 -28.37 -1.10
CA ASP A 53 12.83 -29.61 -0.40
C ASP A 53 12.06 -30.59 -1.31
N CYS A 54 11.22 -30.08 -2.23
CA CYS A 54 10.56 -30.90 -3.25
C CYS A 54 11.57 -31.50 -4.24
N CYS A 55 12.58 -30.73 -4.67
CA CYS A 55 13.62 -31.21 -5.58
C CYS A 55 14.63 -32.16 -4.91
N ALA A 56 14.77 -32.09 -3.57
CA ALA A 56 15.69 -32.94 -2.80
C ALA A 56 15.06 -34.29 -2.36
N ARG A 57 13.78 -34.51 -2.66
CA ARG A 57 13.10 -35.79 -2.44
C ARG A 57 13.21 -36.66 -3.70
N ASP A 58 14.26 -37.46 -3.75
CA ASP A 58 14.34 -38.69 -4.55
C ASP A 58 13.51 -39.82 -3.90
#